data_AF-A0A2W7REI9-F1
#
_entry.id   AF-A0A2W7REI9-F1
#
_cell.length_a   1.000
_cell.length_b   1.000
_cell.length_c   1.000
_cell.angle_alpha   90.00
_cell.angle_beta   90.00
_cell.angle_gamma   90.00
#
_symmetry.space_group_name_H-M   'P 1'
#
loop_
_entity.id
_entity.type
_entity.pdbx_description
1 polymer ?
#
loop_
_entity_poly.entity_id
_entity_poly.type
_entity_poly.pdbx_seq_one_letter_code
_entity_poly.pdbx_strand_id
1 'polypeptide(L)'
;MNYTLEVSEKIKLLNRVLDEIDVCHLFENSDFSVDEMSMKSWLRINLTVSNHNKIPLSLTITEMGMEIRLDRISEALDWSDNDLRDNFLVVSSILKNIFTSYILVEYYGSSRTLISLFGQDGRCTNKFKYYEGLSFKAKREVRLYFPIY
;
A
#
# COMPACT_ATOMS: atom_id res chain seq x y z
N MET A 1 10.40 1.74 -20.37
CA MET A 1 11.29 2.58 -19.53
C MET A 1 12.34 1.65 -18.93
N ASN A 2 13.64 1.97 -19.00
CA ASN A 2 14.68 1.11 -18.44
C ASN A 2 14.99 1.57 -17.02
N TYR A 3 14.35 0.97 -16.02
CA TYR A 3 14.65 1.20 -14.60
C TYR A 3 16.01 0.61 -14.21
N THR A 4 16.55 1.01 -13.05
CA THR A 4 17.71 0.33 -12.46
C THR A 4 17.38 -1.12 -12.08
N LEU A 5 18.40 -1.92 -11.82
CA LEU A 5 18.22 -3.33 -11.48
C LEU A 5 17.42 -3.46 -10.18
N GLU A 6 17.76 -2.63 -9.20
CA GLU A 6 17.17 -2.57 -7.86
C GLU A 6 15.68 -2.22 -7.92
N VAL A 7 15.31 -1.21 -8.72
CA VAL A 7 13.90 -0.85 -8.94
C VAL A 7 13.18 -1.97 -9.70
N SER A 8 13.83 -2.57 -10.70
CA SER A 8 13.25 -3.67 -11.49
C SER A 8 12.96 -4.92 -10.65
N GLU A 9 13.81 -5.23 -9.67
CA GLU A 9 13.59 -6.35 -8.74
C GLU A 9 12.39 -6.13 -7.84
N LYS A 10 12.20 -4.91 -7.35
CA LYS A 10 11.03 -4.52 -6.55
C LYS A 10 9.74 -4.52 -7.37
N ILE A 11 9.79 -4.10 -8.64
CA ILE A 11 8.67 -4.25 -9.58
C ILE A 11 8.31 -5.73 -9.77
N LYS A 12 9.31 -6.61 -9.93
CA LYS A 12 9.07 -8.06 -10.03
C LYS A 12 8.43 -8.62 -8.77
N LEU A 13 8.81 -8.13 -7.58
CA LEU A 13 8.16 -8.51 -6.32
C LEU A 13 6.67 -8.15 -6.35
N LEU A 14 6.32 -6.91 -6.73
CA LEU A 14 4.92 -6.50 -6.85
C LEU A 14 4.17 -7.33 -7.88
N ASN A 15 4.75 -7.59 -9.05
CA ASN A 15 4.11 -8.43 -10.07
C ASN A 15 3.86 -9.86 -9.57
N ARG A 16 4.76 -10.45 -8.78
CA ARG A 16 4.51 -11.76 -8.15
C ARG A 16 3.31 -11.72 -7.20
N VAL A 17 3.16 -10.64 -6.43
CA VAL A 17 1.99 -10.49 -5.56
C VAL A 17 0.71 -10.35 -6.40
N LEU A 18 0.76 -9.63 -7.53
CA LEU A 18 -0.37 -9.52 -8.46
C LEU A 18 -0.71 -10.86 -9.13
N ASP A 19 0.31 -11.65 -9.51
CA ASP A 19 0.15 -13.01 -10.04
C ASP A 19 -0.56 -13.92 -9.02
N GLU A 20 -0.18 -13.83 -7.74
CA GLU A 20 -0.79 -14.62 -6.66
C GLU A 20 -2.27 -14.30 -6.38
N ILE A 21 -2.76 -13.17 -6.88
CA ILE A 21 -4.18 -12.76 -6.79
C ILE A 21 -4.87 -12.78 -8.16
N ASP A 22 -4.23 -13.35 -9.19
CA ASP A 22 -4.75 -13.49 -10.55
C ASP A 22 -5.12 -12.14 -11.22
N VAL A 23 -4.26 -11.14 -11.05
CA VAL A 23 -4.43 -9.79 -11.59
C VAL A 23 -3.27 -9.44 -12.54
N CYS A 24 -3.56 -8.65 -13.57
CA CYS A 24 -2.56 -8.17 -14.54
C CYS A 24 -1.39 -7.46 -13.87
N HIS A 25 -0.21 -7.57 -14.49
CA HIS A 25 1.03 -6.93 -14.01
C HIS A 25 0.90 -5.41 -13.97
N LEU A 26 1.73 -4.79 -13.12
CA LEU A 26 1.68 -3.39 -12.74
C LEU A 26 1.56 -2.40 -13.91
N PHE A 27 2.27 -2.63 -15.01
CA PHE A 27 2.27 -1.76 -16.19
C PHE A 27 1.24 -2.13 -17.26
N GLU A 28 0.61 -3.31 -17.13
CA GLU A 28 -0.44 -3.80 -18.02
C GLU A 28 -1.83 -3.54 -17.42
N ASN A 29 -1.87 -3.23 -16.13
CA ASN A 29 -3.08 -3.06 -15.36
C ASN A 29 -3.57 -1.60 -15.38
N SER A 30 -4.78 -1.40 -15.90
CA SER A 30 -5.43 -0.09 -16.02
C SER A 30 -5.79 0.57 -14.68
N ASP A 31 -5.81 -0.21 -13.59
CA ASP A 31 -6.07 0.28 -12.24
C ASP A 31 -4.86 0.98 -11.63
N PHE A 32 -3.71 0.97 -12.32
CA PHE A 32 -2.51 1.69 -11.91
C PHE A 32 -2.10 2.73 -12.96
N SER A 33 -1.61 3.87 -12.47
CA SER A 33 -0.99 4.91 -13.28
C SER A 33 0.40 5.21 -12.77
N VAL A 34 1.36 5.30 -13.69
CA VAL A 34 2.72 5.73 -13.38
C VAL A 34 2.73 7.25 -13.30
N ASP A 35 3.30 7.79 -12.22
CA ASP A 35 3.52 9.22 -12.06
C ASP A 35 4.51 9.72 -13.13
N GLU A 36 4.18 10.81 -13.82
CA GLU A 36 4.97 11.36 -14.93
C GLU A 36 6.40 11.77 -14.51
N MET A 37 6.61 12.07 -13.22
CA MET A 37 7.92 12.45 -12.70
C MET A 37 8.80 11.24 -12.34
N SER A 38 8.30 10.01 -12.52
CA SER A 38 9.06 8.78 -12.32
C SER A 38 10.32 8.78 -13.21
N MET A 39 11.45 8.33 -12.65
CA MET A 39 12.73 8.27 -13.38
C MET A 39 13.32 6.86 -13.32
N LYS A 40 14.52 6.69 -13.85
CA LYS A 40 15.18 5.38 -13.88
C LYS A 40 15.43 4.79 -12.48
N SER A 41 15.80 5.61 -11.50
CA SER A 41 16.13 5.20 -10.13
C SER A 41 14.96 5.27 -9.15
N TRP A 42 13.79 5.75 -9.59
CA TRP A 42 12.60 5.83 -8.74
C TRP A 42 11.31 5.74 -9.56
N LEU A 43 10.33 5.02 -9.04
CA LEU A 43 9.05 4.80 -9.68
C LEU A 43 7.94 5.09 -8.69
N ARG A 44 7.01 5.96 -9.06
CA ARG A 44 5.77 6.17 -8.30
C ARG A 44 4.57 5.74 -9.11
N ILE A 45 3.65 5.06 -8.43
CA ILE A 45 2.46 4.49 -9.03
C ILE A 45 1.28 4.83 -8.14
N ASN A 46 0.21 5.31 -8.75
CA ASN A 46 -1.03 5.65 -8.05
C ASN A 46 -2.14 4.73 -8.54
N LEU A 47 -2.97 4.26 -7.61
CA LEU A 47 -4.20 3.56 -7.95
C LEU A 47 -5.17 4.54 -8.63
N THR A 48 -5.55 4.24 -9.88
CA THR A 48 -6.54 5.02 -10.64
C THR A 48 -7.94 4.60 -10.21
N VAL A 49 -8.51 5.37 -9.29
CA VAL A 49 -9.86 5.11 -8.78
C VAL A 49 -10.88 5.46 -9.85
N SER A 50 -11.50 4.45 -10.48
CA SER A 50 -12.47 4.70 -11.56
C SER A 50 -13.94 4.73 -11.15
N ASN A 51 -14.40 4.05 -10.07
CA ASN A 51 -15.79 4.24 -9.55
C ASN A 51 -16.21 3.53 -8.24
N HIS A 52 -15.28 3.12 -7.36
CA HIS A 52 -15.65 2.41 -6.12
C HIS A 52 -15.01 3.04 -4.88
N ASN A 53 -15.66 2.86 -3.73
CA ASN A 53 -15.18 3.25 -2.39
C ASN A 53 -13.95 2.41 -1.99
N LYS A 54 -12.87 2.55 -2.77
CA LYS A 54 -11.55 1.94 -2.59
C LYS A 54 -10.64 2.94 -1.88
N ILE A 55 -9.68 2.44 -1.11
CA ILE A 55 -8.72 3.31 -0.42
C ILE A 55 -7.82 4.00 -1.46
N PRO A 56 -7.54 5.30 -1.35
CA PRO A 56 -6.47 5.92 -2.11
C PRO A 56 -5.15 5.22 -1.78
N LEU A 57 -4.40 4.84 -2.81
CA LEU A 57 -3.15 4.10 -2.65
C LEU A 57 -2.09 4.65 -3.60
N SER A 58 -0.90 4.89 -3.06
CA SER A 58 0.30 5.25 -3.81
C SER A 58 1.43 4.32 -3.41
N LEU A 59 2.14 3.76 -4.38
CA LEU A 59 3.38 3.03 -4.18
C LEU A 59 4.55 3.87 -4.68
N THR A 60 5.62 3.95 -3.90
CA THR A 60 6.89 4.55 -4.31
C THR A 60 7.98 3.51 -4.19
N ILE A 61 8.70 3.27 -5.27
CA ILE A 61 9.80 2.31 -5.35
C ILE A 61 11.06 3.10 -5.63
N THR A 62 12.10 2.87 -4.84
CA THR A 62 13.41 3.51 -5.01
C THR A 62 14.49 2.44 -5.04
N GLU A 63 15.73 2.87 -5.29
CA GLU A 63 16.89 1.99 -5.12
C GLU A 63 17.04 1.48 -3.68
N MET A 64 16.58 2.24 -2.68
CA MET A 64 16.81 1.95 -1.25
C MET A 64 15.69 1.15 -0.58
N GLY A 65 14.51 1.09 -1.21
CA GLY A 65 13.35 0.46 -0.59
C GLY A 65 12.05 0.70 -1.35
N MET A 66 10.95 0.40 -0.67
CA MET A 66 9.60 0.54 -1.18
C MET A 66 8.69 1.11 -0.10
N GLU A 67 7.92 2.13 -0.47
CA GLU A 67 6.97 2.82 0.38
C GLU A 67 5.55 2.64 -0.18
N ILE A 68 4.58 2.36 0.70
CA ILE A 68 3.15 2.39 0.37
C ILE A 68 2.44 3.38 1.27
N ARG A 69 1.71 4.29 0.63
CA ARG A 69 0.83 5.24 1.31
C ARG A 69 -0.62 4.80 1.11
N LEU A 70 -1.31 4.65 2.22
CA LEU A 70 -2.72 4.29 2.28
C LEU A 70 -3.51 5.47 2.82
N ASP A 71 -4.54 5.89 2.09
CA ASP A 71 -5.34 7.08 2.39
C ASP A 71 -4.47 8.36 2.46
N ARG A 72 -5.06 9.52 2.79
CA ARG A 72 -4.34 10.80 2.94
C ARG A 72 -3.48 10.87 4.21
N ILE A 73 -3.05 9.72 4.73
CA ILE A 73 -2.32 9.61 5.99
C ILE A 73 -0.86 10.00 5.71
N SER A 74 -0.29 10.84 6.60
CA SER A 74 1.11 11.26 6.53
C SER A 74 2.08 10.09 6.69
N GLU A 75 1.64 9.03 7.36
CA GLU A 75 2.42 7.82 7.63
C GLU A 75 2.28 6.79 6.50
N ALA A 76 3.44 6.24 6.11
CA ALA A 76 3.57 5.25 5.07
C ALA A 76 4.08 3.92 5.64
N LEU A 77 3.73 2.81 4.97
CA LEU A 77 4.41 1.54 5.17
C LEU A 77 5.69 1.57 4.35
N ASP A 78 6.84 1.64 5.02
CA ASP A 78 8.15 1.69 4.37
C ASP A 78 8.94 0.42 4.68
N TRP A 79 9.54 -0.15 3.65
CA TRP A 79 10.40 -1.32 3.72
C TRP A 79 11.73 -1.00 3.04
N SER A 80 12.82 -1.15 3.78
CA SER A 80 14.16 -1.07 3.23
C SER A 80 14.48 -2.29 2.36
N ASP A 81 15.52 -2.21 1.54
CA ASP A 81 15.99 -3.37 0.75
C ASP A 81 16.31 -4.60 1.61
N ASN A 82 16.79 -4.40 2.83
CA ASN A 82 17.03 -5.49 3.76
C ASN A 82 15.70 -6.13 4.19
N ASP A 83 14.66 -5.35 4.47
CA ASP A 83 13.35 -5.88 4.82
C ASP A 83 12.74 -6.68 3.66
N LEU A 84 12.86 -6.16 2.43
CA LEU A 84 12.33 -6.80 1.23
C LEU A 84 13.02 -8.15 0.95
N ARG A 85 14.31 -8.27 1.25
CA ARG A 85 15.07 -9.50 1.07
C ARG A 85 14.86 -10.49 2.22
N ASP A 86 14.97 -10.02 3.46
CA ASP A 86 15.07 -10.88 4.64
C ASP A 86 13.68 -11.27 5.17
N ASN A 87 12.65 -10.44 4.91
CA ASN A 87 11.27 -10.65 5.32
C ASN A 87 10.29 -10.78 4.16
N PHE A 88 10.77 -11.24 3.00
CA PHE A 88 10.02 -11.31 1.73
C PHE A 88 8.58 -11.86 1.87
N LEU A 89 8.41 -12.99 2.57
CA LEU A 89 7.10 -13.64 2.73
C LEU A 89 6.13 -12.77 3.54
N VAL A 90 6.63 -12.07 4.56
CA VAL A 90 5.82 -11.18 5.40
C VAL A 90 5.40 -9.96 4.59
N VAL A 91 6.32 -9.34 3.86
CA VAL A 91 6.01 -8.18 3.00
C VAL A 91 5.00 -8.57 1.92
N SER A 92 5.21 -9.68 1.23
CA SER A 92 4.31 -10.18 0.19
C SER A 92 2.90 -10.45 0.73
N SER A 93 2.80 -11.03 1.93
CA SER A 93 1.52 -11.26 2.62
C SER A 93 0.82 -9.94 2.98
N ILE A 94 1.56 -8.93 3.46
CA ILE A 94 0.99 -7.60 3.73
C ILE A 94 0.49 -6.94 2.46
N LEU A 95 1.28 -6.96 1.38
CA LEU A 95 0.89 -6.41 0.08
C LEU A 95 -0.37 -7.07 -0.45
N LYS A 96 -0.42 -8.41 -0.42
CA LYS A 96 -1.60 -9.18 -0.78
C LYS A 96 -2.81 -8.74 0.02
N ASN A 97 -2.67 -8.64 1.34
CA ASN A 97 -3.77 -8.20 2.20
C ASN A 97 -4.21 -6.76 1.90
N ILE A 98 -3.30 -5.84 1.56
CA ILE A 98 -3.66 -4.48 1.14
C ILE A 98 -4.54 -4.51 -0.12
N PHE A 99 -4.25 -5.40 -1.06
CA PHE A 99 -5.02 -5.51 -2.30
C PHE A 99 -6.37 -6.20 -2.13
N THR A 100 -6.46 -7.24 -1.29
CA THR A 100 -7.65 -8.12 -1.24
C THR A 100 -8.53 -7.96 0.00
N SER A 101 -8.11 -7.17 0.99
CA SER A 101 -8.86 -7.02 2.25
C SER A 101 -9.78 -5.80 2.22
N TYR A 102 -10.84 -5.87 3.03
CA TYR A 102 -11.56 -4.67 3.43
C TYR A 102 -10.68 -3.84 4.36
N ILE A 103 -10.63 -2.53 4.14
CA ILE A 103 -9.73 -1.64 4.89
C ILE A 103 -10.55 -0.68 5.73
N LEU A 104 -10.49 -0.86 7.04
CA LEU A 104 -11.09 0.07 7.99
C LEU A 104 -10.04 1.08 8.44
N VAL A 105 -10.31 2.35 8.18
CA VAL A 105 -9.50 3.48 8.65
C VAL A 105 -10.28 4.22 9.72
N GLU A 106 -9.68 4.33 10.90
CA GLU A 106 -10.23 5.03 12.06
C GLU A 106 -9.34 6.21 12.42
N TYR A 107 -9.91 7.41 12.33
CA TYR A 107 -9.27 8.67 12.67
C TYR A 107 -9.70 9.08 14.07
N TYR A 108 -8.73 9.36 14.95
CA TYR A 108 -8.96 9.89 16.29
C TYR A 108 -8.41 11.33 16.35
N GLY A 109 -9.18 12.26 15.79
CA GLY A 109 -8.73 13.63 15.54
C GLY A 109 -7.50 13.66 14.61
N SER A 110 -6.60 14.61 14.86
CA SER A 110 -5.31 14.70 14.15
C SER A 110 -4.19 13.87 14.79
N SER A 111 -4.44 13.23 15.93
CA SER A 111 -3.38 12.63 16.75
C SER A 111 -3.10 11.16 16.51
N ARG A 112 -4.04 10.45 15.90
CA ARG A 112 -3.92 9.00 15.75
C ARG A 112 -4.77 8.48 14.61
N THR A 113 -4.16 7.64 13.80
CA THR A 113 -4.85 6.87 12.76
C THR A 113 -4.64 5.39 13.00
N LEU A 114 -5.71 4.62 12.80
CA LEU A 114 -5.67 3.17 12.90
C LEU A 114 -6.18 2.57 11.60
N ILE A 115 -5.36 1.76 10.94
CA ILE A 115 -5.74 1.01 9.76
C ILE A 115 -5.84 -0.46 10.15
N SER A 116 -6.97 -1.10 9.86
CA SER A 116 -7.17 -2.53 10.07
C SER A 116 -7.57 -3.18 8.74
N LEU A 117 -6.88 -4.25 8.36
CA LEU A 117 -7.19 -5.06 7.18
C LEU A 117 -8.01 -6.26 7.61
N PHE A 118 -9.15 -6.49 6.94
CA PHE A 118 -10.04 -7.62 7.20
C PHE A 118 -10.14 -8.51 5.95
N GLY A 119 -9.77 -9.78 6.12
CA GLY A 119 -9.89 -10.77 5.05
C GLY A 119 -11.35 -11.07 4.70
N GLN A 120 -11.56 -11.89 3.67
CA GLN A 120 -12.89 -12.30 3.22
C GLN A 120 -13.68 -13.08 4.28
N ASP A 121 -12.99 -13.73 5.21
CA ASP A 121 -13.58 -14.42 6.36
C ASP A 121 -13.98 -13.48 7.51
N GLY A 122 -13.78 -12.17 7.35
CA GLY A 122 -14.04 -11.15 8.35
C GLY A 122 -13.01 -11.08 9.47
N ARG A 123 -11.93 -11.87 9.42
CA ARG A 123 -10.86 -11.81 10.42
C ARG A 123 -9.91 -10.66 10.11
N CYS A 124 -9.50 -9.96 11.17
CA CYS A 124 -8.48 -8.92 11.07
C CYS A 124 -7.11 -9.58 10.81
N THR A 125 -6.52 -9.36 9.64
CA THR A 125 -5.23 -9.93 9.23
C THR A 125 -4.07 -9.04 9.63
N ASN A 126 -4.22 -7.72 9.50
CA ASN A 126 -3.19 -6.74 9.85
C ASN A 126 -3.79 -5.52 10.53
N LYS A 127 -2.97 -4.87 11.35
CA LYS A 127 -3.36 -3.65 12.07
C LYS A 127 -2.17 -2.70 12.19
N PHE A 128 -2.32 -1.50 11.62
CA PHE A 128 -1.32 -0.45 11.65
C PHE A 128 -1.80 0.69 12.53
N LYS A 129 -0.95 1.15 13.46
CA LYS A 129 -1.26 2.23 14.40
C LYS A 129 -0.25 3.34 14.19
N TYR A 130 -0.77 4.52 13.91
CA TYR A 130 -0.03 5.73 13.59
C TYR A 130 -0.38 6.79 14.62
N TYR A 131 0.62 7.48 15.16
CA TYR A 131 0.48 8.39 16.28
C TYR A 131 1.25 9.68 16.00
N GLU A 132 0.54 10.79 15.91
CA GLU A 132 1.11 12.12 15.80
C GLU A 132 0.88 12.90 17.11
N GLY A 133 1.97 13.24 17.81
CA GLY A 133 1.95 14.15 18.96
C GLY A 133 1.15 13.67 20.19
N LEU A 134 0.60 14.64 20.94
CA LEU A 134 -0.17 14.38 22.16
C LEU A 134 -1.66 14.14 21.81
N SER A 135 -2.15 12.94 22.14
CA SER A 135 -3.55 12.58 21.91
C SER A 135 -4.47 13.14 22.99
N PHE A 136 -5.31 14.10 22.63
CA PHE A 136 -6.48 14.49 23.42
C PHE A 136 -7.70 13.70 22.95
N LYS A 137 -8.72 13.54 23.81
CA LYS A 137 -10.00 12.89 23.43
C LYS A 137 -10.59 13.61 22.21
N ALA A 138 -10.35 13.05 21.03
CA ALA A 138 -10.83 13.60 19.78
C ALA A 138 -11.99 12.78 19.23
N LYS A 139 -12.80 13.41 18.37
CA LYS A 139 -13.91 12.76 17.67
C LYS A 139 -13.36 11.63 16.80
N ARG A 140 -14.00 10.46 16.89
CA ARG A 140 -13.67 9.30 16.07
C ARG A 140 -14.42 9.39 14.75
N GLU A 141 -13.70 9.38 13.64
CA GLU A 141 -14.26 9.21 12.30
C GLU A 141 -13.82 7.87 11.74
N VAL A 142 -14.73 7.18 11.05
CA VAL A 142 -14.50 5.82 10.56
C VAL A 142 -14.84 5.78 9.09
N ARG A 143 -13.96 5.18 8.29
CA ARG A 143 -14.16 4.90 6.87
C ARG A 143 -13.85 3.45 6.60
N LEU A 144 -14.74 2.77 5.89
CA LEU A 144 -14.54 1.41 5.42
C LEU A 144 -14.37 1.47 3.90
N TYR A 145 -13.27 0.93 3.41
CA TYR A 145 -12.99 0.80 1.99
C TYR A 145 -13.13 -0.67 1.57
N PHE A 146 -13.65 -0.88 0.37
CA PHE A 146 -13.73 -2.19 -0.27
C PHE A 146 -12.34 -2.65 -0.73
N PRO A 147 -12.12 -3.98 -0.88
CA PRO A 147 -10.94 -4.52 -1.53
C PRO A 147 -10.67 -3.84 -2.88
N ILE A 148 -9.39 -3.75 -3.23
CA ILE A 148 -8.98 -3.27 -4.55
C ILE A 148 -9.31 -4.33 -5.59
N TYR A 149 -9.10 -5.61 -5.26
CA TYR A 149 -9.45 -6.78 -6.06
C TYR A 149 -10.23 -7.81 -5.24
#